data_AF-A0A7C8TVQ4-F1
#
_entry.id   AF-A0A7C8TVQ4-F1
#
_cell.length_a   1.000
_cell.length_b   1.000
_cell.length_c   1.000
_cell.angle_alpha   90.00
_cell.angle_beta   90.00
_cell.angle_gamma   90.00
#
_symmetry.space_group_name_H-M   'P 1'
#
loop_
_entity.id
_entity.type
_entity.pdbx_description
1 polymer ?
#
loop_
_entity_poly.entity_id
_entity_poly.type
_entity_poly.pdbx_seq_one_letter_code
_entity_poly.pdbx_strand_id
1 'polypeptide(L)'
;MTSSCIKSVPAPVESIPKSGPELNTYLADVIKEADSLISTLVSPPKNPWSLQFKKHNKFVEVEVSSRDHQISEGTEYWFARRSIHEVGVEGDTVKETLQWDDFKNLLFHNHFENEKEYGPSVSRVDTLDIEWDLSGVVVPDWEIVKVGGYAIHHHLPWPLNPRVFPVLLVLASAADGEEFMVISLPIKIPPDTKGHNTETSELVSAIGPKDTIGQYVAVERITFRAPQTGDDKPSVTWSMATASDAAGNIPMAVQRRVIGSSIFKDVEAFLLFVAKNKAI
;
A
#
# COMPACT_ATOMS: atom_id res chain seq x y z
N MET A 1 -8.36 -21.55 -1.25
CA MET A 1 -9.49 -20.62 -1.44
C MET A 1 -9.03 -19.61 -2.47
N THR A 2 -9.81 -19.39 -3.52
CA THR A 2 -9.57 -18.32 -4.49
C THR A 2 -9.82 -16.99 -3.80
N SER A 3 -8.83 -16.08 -3.79
CA SER A 3 -8.97 -14.73 -3.25
C SER A 3 -10.14 -14.02 -3.95
N SER A 4 -11.11 -13.50 -3.20
CA SER A 4 -12.30 -12.87 -3.77
C SER A 4 -12.13 -11.36 -3.90
N CYS A 5 -11.44 -10.74 -2.94
CA CYS A 5 -11.27 -9.29 -2.82
C CYS A 5 -9.83 -8.85 -3.09
N ILE A 6 -8.83 -9.57 -2.58
CA ILE A 6 -7.41 -9.19 -2.69
C ILE A 6 -6.82 -9.74 -4.00
N LYS A 7 -7.04 -9.01 -5.10
CA LYS A 7 -6.54 -9.32 -6.44
C LYS A 7 -6.31 -8.05 -7.25
N SER A 8 -5.40 -8.13 -8.21
CA SER A 8 -5.01 -7.06 -9.16
C SER A 8 -6.07 -6.78 -10.22
N VAL A 9 -7.06 -7.66 -10.39
CA VAL A 9 -8.18 -7.48 -11.32
C VAL A 9 -9.18 -6.48 -10.75
N PRO A 10 -9.45 -5.34 -11.43
CA PRO A 10 -10.29 -4.28 -10.89
C PRO A 10 -11.76 -4.67 -10.82
N ALA A 11 -12.40 -4.37 -9.69
CA ALA A 11 -13.85 -4.45 -9.54
C ALA A 11 -14.52 -3.15 -10.03
N PRO A 12 -15.67 -3.20 -10.72
CA PRO A 12 -16.46 -1.99 -11.00
C PRO A 12 -16.80 -1.27 -9.70
N VAL A 13 -16.59 0.05 -9.63
CA VAL A 13 -16.81 0.82 -8.39
C VAL A 13 -18.27 0.80 -7.92
N GLU A 14 -19.20 0.56 -8.85
CA GLU A 14 -20.63 0.40 -8.63
C GLU A 14 -20.98 -0.95 -7.99
N SER A 15 -20.11 -1.96 -8.13
CA SER A 15 -20.28 -3.28 -7.51
C SER A 15 -19.86 -3.33 -6.05
N ILE A 16 -19.19 -2.27 -5.55
CA ILE A 16 -18.72 -2.19 -4.17
C ILE A 16 -19.86 -1.58 -3.32
N PRO A 17 -20.37 -2.30 -2.30
CA PRO A 17 -21.41 -1.78 -1.43
C PRO A 17 -20.99 -0.44 -0.82
N LYS A 18 -21.95 0.48 -0.65
CA LYS A 18 -21.67 1.83 -0.14
C LYS A 18 -22.07 2.04 1.32
N SER A 19 -22.91 1.17 1.88
CA SER A 19 -23.38 1.30 3.26
C SER A 19 -23.97 -0.01 3.79
N GLY A 20 -24.26 -0.04 5.09
CA GLY A 20 -25.06 -1.09 5.71
C GLY A 20 -24.38 -2.46 5.79
N PRO A 21 -25.17 -3.54 5.96
CA PRO A 21 -24.64 -4.89 6.22
C PRO A 21 -23.77 -5.47 5.10
N GLU A 22 -24.05 -5.10 3.85
CA GLU A 22 -23.27 -5.55 2.69
C GLU A 22 -21.88 -4.93 2.70
N LEU A 23 -21.76 -3.64 3.03
CA LEU A 23 -20.45 -2.99 3.20
C LEU A 23 -19.69 -3.58 4.38
N ASN A 24 -20.36 -3.84 5.50
CA ASN A 24 -19.74 -4.49 6.66
C ASN A 24 -19.13 -5.85 6.26
N THR A 25 -19.92 -6.70 5.59
CA THR A 25 -19.44 -8.01 5.12
C THR A 25 -18.27 -7.87 4.15
N TYR A 26 -18.38 -6.96 3.18
CA TYR A 26 -17.32 -6.70 2.20
C TYR A 26 -16.00 -6.29 2.88
N LEU A 27 -16.04 -5.33 3.81
CA LEU A 27 -14.84 -4.86 4.51
C LEU A 27 -14.26 -5.93 5.44
N ALA A 28 -15.11 -6.72 6.10
CA ALA A 28 -14.64 -7.84 6.92
C ALA A 28 -13.89 -8.89 6.08
N ASP A 29 -14.40 -9.22 4.89
CA ASP A 29 -13.74 -10.13 3.96
C ASP A 29 -12.43 -9.54 3.41
N VAL A 30 -12.41 -8.25 3.05
CA VAL A 30 -11.18 -7.53 2.63
C VAL A 30 -10.10 -7.62 3.70
N ILE A 31 -10.43 -7.28 4.96
CA ILE A 31 -9.47 -7.33 6.08
C ILE A 31 -8.98 -8.76 6.33
N LYS A 32 -9.90 -9.73 6.36
CA LYS A 32 -9.55 -11.13 6.58
C LYS A 32 -8.64 -11.69 5.49
N GLU A 33 -8.92 -11.38 4.23
CA GLU A 33 -8.06 -11.82 3.11
C GLU A 33 -6.70 -11.11 3.14
N ALA A 34 -6.67 -9.81 3.46
CA ALA A 34 -5.44 -9.03 3.59
C ALA A 34 -4.55 -9.53 4.75
N ASP A 35 -5.15 -9.79 5.91
CA ASP A 35 -4.44 -10.37 7.06
C ASP A 35 -3.91 -11.76 6.75
N SER A 36 -4.73 -12.63 6.16
CA SER A 36 -4.32 -13.97 5.74
C SER A 36 -3.16 -13.92 4.74
N LEU A 37 -3.21 -12.99 3.78
CA LEU A 37 -2.12 -12.76 2.84
C LEU A 37 -0.84 -12.36 3.56
N ILE A 38 -0.87 -11.27 4.31
CA ILE A 38 0.33 -10.64 4.84
C ILE A 38 0.95 -11.47 5.99
N SER A 39 0.12 -12.20 6.75
CA SER A 39 0.57 -13.12 7.82
C SER A 39 1.44 -14.26 7.31
N THR A 40 1.37 -14.58 6.01
CA THR A 40 2.27 -15.58 5.40
C THR A 40 3.67 -15.04 5.09
N LEU A 41 3.88 -13.72 5.18
CA LEU A 41 5.20 -13.08 5.02
C LEU A 41 6.04 -13.20 6.28
N VAL A 42 6.57 -14.39 6.49
CA VAL A 42 7.51 -14.70 7.57
C VAL A 42 8.97 -14.55 7.11
N SER A 43 9.88 -14.35 8.06
CA SER A 43 11.33 -14.32 7.82
C SER A 43 12.00 -15.51 8.52
N PRO A 44 12.76 -16.37 7.82
CA PRO A 44 12.96 -16.36 6.37
C PRO A 44 11.68 -16.76 5.61
N PRO A 45 11.53 -16.35 4.33
CA PRO A 45 10.35 -16.67 3.53
C PRO A 45 10.17 -18.17 3.38
N LYS A 46 8.91 -18.60 3.43
CA LYS A 46 8.51 -19.99 3.20
C LYS A 46 7.38 -20.03 2.20
N ASN A 47 7.18 -21.19 1.56
CA ASN A 47 6.06 -21.45 0.66
C ASN A 47 4.75 -20.87 1.23
N PRO A 48 4.01 -20.03 0.49
CA PRO A 48 4.11 -19.78 -0.96
C PRO A 48 5.16 -18.75 -1.41
N TRP A 49 5.87 -18.10 -0.50
CA TRP A 49 6.85 -17.07 -0.82
C TRP A 49 8.24 -17.63 -1.08
N SER A 50 8.87 -17.12 -2.14
CA SER A 50 10.25 -17.40 -2.53
C SER A 50 11.09 -16.14 -2.38
N LEU A 51 12.16 -16.22 -1.59
CA LEU A 51 13.12 -15.14 -1.42
C LEU A 51 13.73 -14.77 -2.79
N GLN A 52 13.63 -13.49 -3.17
CA GLN A 52 14.26 -12.96 -4.38
C GLN A 52 15.64 -12.39 -4.05
N PHE A 53 15.70 -11.54 -3.03
CA PHE A 53 16.96 -11.04 -2.48
C PHE A 53 16.74 -10.47 -1.09
N LYS A 54 17.84 -10.36 -0.35
CA LYS A 54 17.92 -9.70 0.94
C LYS A 54 19.12 -8.77 0.90
N LYS A 55 18.90 -7.48 1.09
CA LYS A 55 19.93 -6.44 0.91
C LYS A 55 19.76 -5.33 1.94
N HIS A 56 20.88 -4.74 2.34
CA HIS A 56 20.89 -3.52 3.13
C HIS A 56 20.76 -2.31 2.19
N ASN A 57 19.77 -1.45 2.42
CA ASN A 57 19.75 -0.11 1.82
C ASN A 57 20.58 0.85 2.69
N LYS A 58 20.51 2.17 2.48
CA LYS A 58 21.24 3.14 3.30
C LYS A 58 20.92 3.02 4.81
N PHE A 59 19.74 2.52 5.18
CA PHE A 59 19.24 2.55 6.54
C PHE A 59 18.94 1.19 7.17
N VAL A 60 18.47 0.21 6.41
CA VAL A 60 17.91 -1.02 6.97
C VAL A 60 18.08 -2.18 6.00
N GLU A 61 18.06 -3.39 6.54
CA GLU A 61 17.94 -4.59 5.74
C GLU A 61 16.51 -4.81 5.29
N VAL A 62 16.33 -5.03 3.99
CA VAL A 62 15.03 -5.29 3.37
C VAL A 62 15.10 -6.66 2.70
N GLU A 63 14.12 -7.49 3.05
CA GLU A 63 13.91 -8.80 2.45
C GLU A 63 12.81 -8.69 1.41
N VAL A 64 13.11 -9.05 0.16
CA VAL A 64 12.15 -9.05 -0.96
C VAL A 64 11.87 -10.47 -1.39
N SER A 65 10.58 -10.81 -1.46
CA SER A 65 10.07 -12.12 -1.84
C SER A 65 9.08 -12.00 -2.99
N SER A 66 8.81 -13.10 -3.66
CA SER A 66 7.73 -13.19 -4.64
C SER A 66 6.97 -14.49 -4.50
N ARG A 67 5.76 -14.53 -5.05
CA ARG A 67 4.97 -15.75 -5.21
C ARG A 67 4.10 -15.66 -6.46
N ASP A 68 3.72 -16.81 -6.95
CA ASP A 68 2.63 -16.95 -7.90
C ASP A 68 1.34 -17.23 -7.12
N HIS A 69 0.27 -16.53 -7.47
CA HIS A 69 -1.04 -16.70 -6.83
C HIS A 69 -2.09 -17.03 -7.89
N GLN A 70 -2.78 -18.15 -7.73
CA GLN A 70 -3.84 -18.56 -8.65
C GLN A 70 -5.16 -17.90 -8.24
N ILE A 71 -5.75 -17.16 -9.17
CA ILE A 71 -7.09 -16.57 -9.08
C ILE A 71 -7.97 -17.13 -10.21
N SER A 72 -9.27 -16.83 -10.19
CA SER A 72 -10.20 -17.28 -11.24
C SER A 72 -9.81 -16.79 -12.64
N GLU A 73 -9.22 -15.61 -12.73
CA GLU A 73 -8.86 -14.91 -13.97
C GLU A 73 -7.46 -15.29 -14.49
N GLY A 74 -6.70 -16.11 -13.74
CA GLY A 74 -5.37 -16.57 -14.14
C GLY A 74 -4.36 -16.59 -12.99
N THR A 75 -3.09 -16.41 -13.34
CA THR A 75 -1.98 -16.37 -12.38
C THR A 75 -1.53 -14.93 -12.16
N GLU A 76 -1.61 -14.48 -10.91
CA GLU A 76 -1.03 -13.22 -10.46
C GLU A 76 0.38 -13.41 -9.95
N TYR A 77 1.20 -12.40 -10.18
CA TYR A 77 2.58 -12.37 -9.73
C TYR A 77 2.71 -11.33 -8.64
N TRP A 78 2.93 -11.82 -7.43
CA TRP A 78 3.02 -11.00 -6.23
C TRP A 78 4.49 -10.79 -5.87
N PHE A 79 4.83 -9.55 -5.54
CA PHE A 79 6.06 -9.20 -4.85
C PHE A 79 5.72 -8.76 -3.45
N ALA A 80 6.61 -9.04 -2.51
CA ALA A 80 6.49 -8.58 -1.15
C ALA A 80 7.82 -8.12 -0.62
N ARG A 81 7.77 -7.21 0.35
CA ARG A 81 8.92 -6.79 1.14
C ARG A 81 8.61 -6.89 2.61
N ARG A 82 9.66 -7.11 3.39
CA ARG A 82 9.64 -7.04 4.85
C ARG A 82 10.88 -6.32 5.35
N SER A 83 10.69 -5.40 6.27
CA SER A 83 11.76 -4.64 6.93
C SER A 83 11.44 -4.47 8.42
N ILE A 84 12.48 -4.42 9.26
CA ILE A 84 12.35 -4.20 10.72
C ILE A 84 13.19 -2.98 11.07
N HIS A 85 12.59 -2.05 11.81
CA HIS A 85 13.21 -0.79 12.19
C HIS A 85 13.22 -0.67 13.70
N GLU A 86 14.38 -0.44 14.31
CA GLU A 86 14.44 -0.02 15.72
C GLU A 86 13.83 1.37 15.84
N VAL A 87 13.05 1.63 16.89
CA VAL A 87 12.42 2.92 17.14
C VAL A 87 12.56 3.33 18.61
N GLY A 88 12.39 4.62 18.89
CA GLY A 88 12.42 5.13 20.27
C GLY A 88 13.83 5.16 20.88
N VAL A 89 14.87 5.19 20.05
CA VAL A 89 16.26 5.24 20.50
C VAL A 89 16.70 6.71 20.56
N GLU A 90 17.37 7.12 21.63
CA GLU A 90 17.99 8.43 21.65
C GLU A 90 19.25 8.43 20.78
N GLY A 91 19.41 9.43 19.92
CA GLY A 91 20.59 9.60 19.08
C GLY A 91 20.45 10.75 18.09
N ASP A 92 21.49 10.95 17.29
CA ASP A 92 21.60 12.07 16.35
C ASP A 92 21.32 11.65 14.90
N THR A 93 21.17 10.35 14.66
CA THR A 93 20.85 9.82 13.34
C THR A 93 19.36 9.55 13.19
N VAL A 94 18.89 9.53 11.95
CA VAL A 94 17.51 9.20 11.58
C VAL A 94 17.11 7.81 12.06
N LYS A 95 18.05 6.85 12.01
CA LYS A 95 17.80 5.49 12.51
C LYS A 95 17.51 5.48 13.99
N GLU A 96 18.19 6.35 14.75
CA GLU A 96 18.04 6.43 16.19
C GLU A 96 16.74 7.18 16.52
N THR A 97 16.52 8.33 15.89
CA THR A 97 15.37 9.20 16.16
C THR A 97 14.03 8.72 15.58
N LEU A 98 13.98 7.58 14.89
CA LEU A 98 12.76 7.02 14.31
C LEU A 98 11.76 6.63 15.41
N GLN A 99 10.49 6.97 15.22
CA GLN A 99 9.39 6.75 16.16
C GLN A 99 8.25 5.99 15.48
N TRP A 100 7.43 5.29 16.28
CA TRP A 100 6.18 4.68 15.80
C TRP A 100 5.29 5.67 15.07
N ASP A 101 5.16 6.88 15.63
CA ASP A 101 4.33 7.94 15.08
C ASP A 101 4.79 8.39 13.69
N ASP A 102 6.06 8.21 13.32
CA ASP A 102 6.51 8.52 11.96
C ASP A 102 5.85 7.60 10.94
N PHE A 103 5.78 6.30 11.25
CA PHE A 103 5.09 5.32 10.41
C PHE A 103 3.60 5.61 10.33
N LYS A 104 2.96 5.89 11.48
CA LYS A 104 1.53 6.18 11.51
C LYS A 104 1.19 7.47 10.75
N ASN A 105 1.94 8.55 10.95
CA ASN A 105 1.68 9.83 10.29
C ASN A 105 1.96 9.82 8.79
N LEU A 106 2.94 9.03 8.34
CA LEU A 106 3.37 9.05 6.95
C LEU A 106 2.77 7.93 6.11
N LEU A 107 2.55 6.75 6.68
CA LEU A 107 2.01 5.60 5.96
C LEU A 107 0.50 5.42 6.17
N PHE A 108 -0.06 5.85 7.30
CA PHE A 108 -1.48 5.67 7.58
C PHE A 108 -2.28 6.94 7.26
N HIS A 109 -1.86 8.08 7.81
CA HIS A 109 -2.51 9.36 7.54
C HIS A 109 -2.04 9.92 6.20
N ASN A 110 -2.97 10.43 5.38
CA ASN A 110 -2.68 11.04 4.06
C ASN A 110 -1.72 10.19 3.21
N HIS A 111 -1.96 8.87 3.18
CA HIS A 111 -1.05 7.86 2.63
C HIS A 111 -0.52 8.21 1.23
N PHE A 112 -1.41 8.50 0.27
CA PHE A 112 -1.01 8.79 -1.10
C PHE A 112 -0.41 10.19 -1.27
N GLU A 113 -0.86 11.17 -0.48
CA GLU A 113 -0.30 12.51 -0.47
C GLU A 113 1.15 12.50 0.03
N ASN A 114 1.44 11.72 1.08
CA ASN A 114 2.79 11.50 1.56
C ASN A 114 3.62 10.70 0.54
N GLU A 115 3.04 9.68 -0.09
CA GLU A 115 3.71 8.90 -1.13
C GLU A 115 4.11 9.78 -2.33
N LYS A 116 3.34 10.82 -2.67
CA LYS A 116 3.75 11.81 -3.68
C LYS A 116 5.03 12.57 -3.29
N GLU A 117 5.24 12.83 -2.01
CA GLU A 117 6.39 13.62 -1.53
C GLU A 117 7.70 12.82 -1.53
N TYR A 118 7.65 11.53 -1.18
CA TYR A 118 8.85 10.67 -1.14
C TYR A 118 8.98 9.73 -2.34
N GLY A 119 7.87 9.39 -2.99
CA GLY A 119 7.78 8.48 -4.13
C GLY A 119 8.12 9.20 -5.44
N PRO A 120 9.27 8.92 -6.06
CA PRO A 120 9.78 9.71 -7.19
C PRO A 120 9.03 9.47 -8.50
N SER A 121 7.87 8.80 -8.47
CA SER A 121 7.08 8.50 -9.67
C SER A 121 5.65 9.01 -9.60
N VAL A 122 5.13 9.29 -8.40
CA VAL A 122 3.77 9.80 -8.21
C VAL A 122 3.78 11.29 -8.52
N SER A 123 3.05 11.70 -9.56
CA SER A 123 2.98 13.10 -10.00
C SER A 123 1.76 13.84 -9.45
N ARG A 124 0.67 13.14 -9.19
CA ARG A 124 -0.62 13.72 -8.76
C ARG A 124 -1.47 12.66 -8.09
N VAL A 125 -2.23 13.08 -7.08
CA VAL A 125 -3.24 12.26 -6.41
C VAL A 125 -4.55 13.02 -6.45
N ASP A 126 -5.61 12.34 -6.91
CA ASP A 126 -6.95 12.89 -6.94
C ASP A 126 -7.87 12.02 -6.06
N THR A 127 -8.68 12.63 -5.20
CA THR A 127 -9.77 11.94 -4.50
C THR A 127 -10.98 11.83 -5.43
N LEU A 128 -11.61 10.66 -5.50
CA LEU A 128 -12.84 10.46 -6.26
C LEU A 128 -14.03 10.89 -5.40
N ASP A 129 -15.03 11.52 -6.02
CA ASP A 129 -16.28 11.93 -5.36
C ASP A 129 -17.22 10.74 -5.16
N ILE A 130 -16.77 9.78 -4.36
CA ILE A 130 -17.49 8.54 -4.04
C ILE A 130 -17.35 8.32 -2.54
N GLU A 131 -18.49 8.30 -1.85
CA GLU A 131 -18.53 8.14 -0.41
C GLU A 131 -18.98 6.72 -0.03
N TRP A 132 -18.38 6.21 1.06
CA TRP A 132 -18.79 4.98 1.73
C TRP A 132 -19.22 5.34 3.14
N ASP A 133 -20.46 5.01 3.49
CA ASP A 133 -21.00 5.22 4.82
C ASP A 133 -20.56 4.08 5.75
N LEU A 134 -19.59 4.38 6.61
CA LEU A 134 -19.03 3.45 7.57
C LEU A 134 -19.90 3.27 8.83
N SER A 135 -21.08 3.90 8.89
CA SER A 135 -21.99 3.78 10.03
C SER A 135 -22.40 2.33 10.25
N GLY A 136 -22.07 1.79 11.43
CA GLY A 136 -22.39 0.40 11.80
C GLY A 136 -21.47 -0.65 11.16
N VAL A 137 -20.37 -0.26 10.52
CA VAL A 137 -19.30 -1.20 10.14
C VAL A 137 -18.60 -1.67 11.40
N VAL A 138 -18.56 -2.98 11.58
CA VAL A 138 -17.91 -3.65 12.71
C VAL A 138 -17.12 -4.82 12.15
N VAL A 139 -15.80 -4.68 12.11
CA VAL A 139 -14.88 -5.75 11.72
C VAL A 139 -14.20 -6.27 13.00
N PRO A 140 -14.17 -7.59 13.25
CA PRO A 140 -13.50 -8.13 14.42
C PRO A 140 -12.03 -7.68 14.50
N ASP A 141 -11.57 -7.27 15.68
CA ASP A 141 -10.20 -6.83 15.99
C ASP A 141 -9.69 -5.57 15.26
N TRP A 142 -10.48 -5.03 14.33
CA TRP A 142 -10.09 -3.97 13.41
C TRP A 142 -11.10 -2.82 13.40
N GLU A 143 -10.62 -1.60 13.63
CA GLU A 143 -11.36 -0.37 13.36
C GLU A 143 -11.09 0.08 11.92
N ILE A 144 -12.13 0.21 11.10
CA ILE A 144 -12.02 0.79 9.76
C ILE A 144 -12.01 2.31 9.88
N VAL A 145 -10.84 2.91 9.72
CA VAL A 145 -10.62 4.35 9.90
C VAL A 145 -11.02 5.13 8.66
N LYS A 146 -10.79 4.58 7.47
CA LYS A 146 -11.13 5.26 6.21
C LYS A 146 -11.39 4.25 5.09
N VAL A 147 -12.39 4.58 4.27
CA VAL A 147 -12.58 4.00 2.95
C VAL A 147 -12.73 5.15 1.96
N GLY A 148 -11.97 5.15 0.87
CA GLY A 148 -12.03 6.24 -0.10
C GLY A 148 -11.51 5.85 -1.49
N GLY A 149 -12.11 6.43 -2.52
CA GLY A 149 -11.66 6.26 -3.90
C GLY A 149 -10.57 7.27 -4.26
N TYR A 150 -9.53 6.81 -4.95
CA TYR A 150 -8.42 7.64 -5.39
C TYR A 150 -8.04 7.34 -6.84
N ALA A 151 -7.50 8.34 -7.55
CA ALA A 151 -6.78 8.17 -8.80
C ALA A 151 -5.34 8.65 -8.62
N ILE A 152 -4.38 7.73 -8.75
CA ILE A 152 -2.97 7.99 -8.50
C ILE A 152 -2.25 8.06 -9.84
N HIS A 153 -1.69 9.22 -10.16
CA HIS A 153 -1.01 9.45 -11.42
C HIS A 153 0.49 9.25 -11.25
N HIS A 154 1.07 8.42 -12.11
CA HIS A 154 2.50 8.21 -12.19
C HIS A 154 3.07 8.77 -13.49
N HIS A 155 4.15 9.53 -13.37
CA HIS A 155 4.98 9.86 -14.52
C HIS A 155 5.90 8.68 -14.84
N LEU A 156 6.02 8.34 -16.12
CA LEU A 156 6.97 7.33 -16.57
C LEU A 156 7.90 7.92 -17.62
N PRO A 157 9.16 7.44 -17.68
CA PRO A 157 10.14 7.99 -18.60
C PRO A 157 9.68 7.81 -20.05
N TRP A 158 9.95 8.83 -20.86
CA TRP A 158 9.71 8.77 -22.30
C TRP A 158 10.43 7.54 -22.90
N PRO A 159 9.80 6.76 -23.79
CA PRO A 159 8.61 7.06 -24.59
C PRO A 159 7.27 6.57 -24.01
N LEU A 160 7.21 6.21 -22.73
CA LEU A 160 5.98 5.65 -22.16
C LEU A 160 4.99 6.75 -21.73
N ASN A 161 3.69 6.52 -21.90
CA ASN A 161 2.64 7.44 -21.44
C ASN A 161 2.57 7.49 -19.91
N PRO A 162 2.06 8.57 -19.30
CA PRO A 162 1.72 8.57 -17.88
C PRO A 162 0.71 7.46 -17.56
N ARG A 163 0.73 7.00 -16.30
CA ARG A 163 -0.18 5.98 -15.80
C ARG A 163 -1.12 6.60 -14.80
N VAL A 164 -2.36 6.13 -14.77
CA VAL A 164 -3.29 6.39 -13.68
C VAL A 164 -3.74 5.06 -13.09
N PHE A 165 -3.78 4.99 -11.76
CA PHE A 165 -4.23 3.82 -11.03
C PHE A 165 -5.42 4.23 -10.14
N PRO A 166 -6.65 3.92 -10.58
CA PRO A 166 -7.83 4.07 -9.74
C PRO A 166 -7.86 2.98 -8.66
N VAL A 167 -7.94 3.39 -7.40
CA VAL A 167 -7.91 2.49 -6.25
C VAL A 167 -8.97 2.83 -5.21
N LEU A 168 -9.49 1.81 -4.55
CA LEU A 168 -10.18 1.91 -3.27
C LEU A 168 -9.14 1.73 -2.16
N LEU A 169 -8.93 2.78 -1.38
CA LEU A 169 -8.12 2.74 -0.18
C LEU A 169 -8.98 2.30 1.00
N VAL A 170 -8.53 1.29 1.74
CA VAL A 170 -9.08 0.89 3.03
C VAL A 170 -7.97 1.01 4.07
N LEU A 171 -8.20 1.83 5.09
CA LEU A 171 -7.31 2.02 6.23
C LEU A 171 -7.95 1.38 7.45
N ALA A 172 -7.23 0.48 8.10
CA ALA A 172 -7.69 -0.19 9.31
C ALA A 172 -6.63 -0.11 10.41
N SER A 173 -7.07 0.13 11.65
CA SER A 173 -6.22 0.12 12.84
C SER A 173 -6.63 -1.04 13.73
N ALA A 174 -5.67 -1.75 14.31
CA ALA A 174 -5.97 -2.71 15.36
C ALA A 174 -6.44 -1.97 16.62
N ALA A 175 -7.27 -2.65 17.41
CA ALA A 175 -7.87 -2.08 18.62
C ALA A 175 -6.86 -1.70 19.72
N ASP A 176 -5.67 -2.33 19.73
CA ASP A 176 -4.57 -2.00 20.64
C ASP A 176 -3.75 -0.77 20.19
N GLY A 177 -3.94 -0.30 18.96
CA GLY A 177 -3.20 0.81 18.38
C GLY A 177 -1.74 0.51 18.03
N GLU A 178 -1.28 -0.73 18.21
CA GLU A 178 0.08 -1.19 17.92
C GLU A 178 0.21 -1.77 16.50
N GLU A 179 -0.87 -1.76 15.73
CA GLU A 179 -0.88 -2.27 14.37
C GLU A 179 -1.86 -1.49 13.48
N PHE A 180 -1.49 -1.31 12.21
CA PHE A 180 -2.42 -0.84 11.19
C PHE A 180 -2.17 -1.52 9.84
N MET A 181 -3.22 -1.52 9.01
CA MET A 181 -3.17 -1.94 7.61
C MET A 181 -3.54 -0.80 6.67
N VAL A 182 -2.85 -0.78 5.53
CA VAL A 182 -3.16 0.05 4.37
C VAL A 182 -3.42 -0.89 3.20
N ILE A 183 -4.66 -0.90 2.69
CA ILE A 183 -5.08 -1.81 1.65
C ILE A 183 -5.53 -0.98 0.44
N SER A 184 -4.86 -1.17 -0.69
CA SER A 184 -5.23 -0.58 -1.97
C SER A 184 -5.83 -1.66 -2.87
N LEU A 185 -7.09 -1.53 -3.24
CA LEU A 185 -7.79 -2.43 -4.16
C LEU A 185 -8.00 -1.73 -5.50
N PRO A 186 -7.70 -2.35 -6.64
CA PRO A 186 -7.93 -1.73 -7.93
C PRO A 186 -9.43 -1.62 -8.20
N ILE A 187 -9.89 -0.46 -8.66
CA ILE A 187 -11.28 -0.24 -9.05
C ILE A 187 -11.40 0.21 -10.50
N LYS A 188 -12.51 -0.16 -11.13
CA LYS A 188 -12.87 0.31 -12.46
C LYS A 188 -13.81 1.50 -12.29
N ILE A 189 -13.41 2.64 -12.84
CA ILE A 189 -14.19 3.89 -12.80
C ILE A 189 -14.64 4.28 -14.21
N PRO A 190 -15.80 4.96 -14.36
CA PRO A 190 -16.22 5.55 -15.63
C PRO A 190 -15.17 6.51 -16.20
N PRO A 191 -14.99 6.59 -17.54
CA PRO A 191 -13.98 7.46 -18.15
C PRO A 191 -14.16 8.96 -17.86
N ASP A 192 -15.39 9.39 -17.57
CA ASP A 192 -15.77 10.77 -17.27
C ASP A 192 -15.75 11.11 -15.76
N THR A 193 -15.35 10.15 -14.92
CA THR A 193 -15.23 10.32 -13.46
C THR A 193 -14.42 11.56 -13.12
N LYS A 194 -14.97 12.38 -12.24
CA LYS A 194 -14.30 13.55 -11.68
C LYS A 194 -13.78 13.24 -10.29
N GLY A 195 -12.79 14.01 -9.90
CA GLY A 195 -12.24 14.00 -8.57
C GLY A 195 -11.62 15.35 -8.25
N HIS A 196 -11.11 15.47 -7.04
CA HIS A 196 -10.43 16.67 -6.58
C HIS A 196 -8.95 16.39 -6.42
N ASN A 197 -8.10 17.25 -7.02
CA ASN A 197 -6.67 17.20 -6.76
C ASN A 197 -6.41 17.47 -5.28
N THR A 198 -5.70 16.58 -4.59
CA THR A 198 -5.51 16.68 -3.13
C THR A 198 -4.66 17.87 -2.71
N GLU A 199 -3.84 18.42 -3.61
CA GLU A 199 -2.98 19.58 -3.36
C GLU A 199 -3.70 20.91 -3.66
N THR A 200 -4.40 21.00 -4.80
CA THR A 200 -5.02 22.26 -5.26
C THR A 200 -6.51 22.37 -4.92
N SER A 201 -7.14 21.27 -4.51
CA SER A 201 -8.60 21.11 -4.35
C SER A 201 -9.42 21.34 -5.63
N GLU A 202 -8.76 21.50 -6.78
CA GLU A 202 -9.42 21.74 -8.06
C GLU A 202 -10.15 20.49 -8.55
N LEU A 203 -11.33 20.69 -9.12
CA LEU A 203 -12.08 19.62 -9.80
C LEU A 203 -11.35 19.25 -11.10
N VAL A 204 -10.94 18.00 -11.21
CA VAL A 204 -10.17 17.46 -12.33
C VAL A 204 -10.80 16.21 -12.91
N SER A 205 -10.39 15.85 -14.12
CA SER A 205 -10.67 14.52 -14.67
C SER A 205 -9.77 13.51 -13.97
N ALA A 206 -10.37 12.49 -13.36
CA ALA A 206 -9.64 11.41 -12.70
C ALA A 206 -8.79 10.61 -13.69
N ILE A 207 -9.24 10.50 -14.95
CA ILE A 207 -8.47 9.92 -16.04
C ILE A 207 -8.09 11.03 -17.01
N GLY A 208 -6.79 11.24 -17.22
CA GLY A 208 -6.26 12.18 -18.19
C GLY A 208 -6.34 11.65 -19.62
N PRO A 209 -6.37 12.54 -20.64
CA PRO A 209 -6.55 12.16 -22.05
C PRO A 209 -5.41 11.30 -22.64
N LYS A 210 -4.24 11.27 -21.99
CA LYS A 210 -3.07 10.49 -22.40
C LYS A 210 -2.72 9.38 -21.42
N ASP A 211 -3.51 9.21 -20.36
CA ASP A 211 -3.20 8.26 -19.31
C ASP A 211 -3.51 6.84 -19.79
N THR A 212 -2.57 5.93 -19.55
CA THR A 212 -2.88 4.51 -19.56
C THR A 212 -3.36 4.11 -18.17
N ILE A 213 -4.55 3.51 -18.10
CA ILE A 213 -5.08 2.98 -16.84
C ILE A 213 -4.29 1.71 -16.51
N GLY A 214 -3.54 1.75 -15.41
CA GLY A 214 -2.93 0.58 -14.82
C GLY A 214 -3.78 0.05 -13.66
N GLN A 215 -3.42 -1.13 -13.16
CA GLN A 215 -4.06 -1.74 -12.01
C GLN A 215 -3.01 -2.29 -11.04
N TYR A 216 -3.25 -2.10 -9.75
CA TYR A 216 -2.48 -2.79 -8.72
C TYR A 216 -3.35 -3.05 -7.51
N VAL A 217 -2.98 -4.10 -6.79
CA VAL A 217 -3.43 -4.37 -5.43
C VAL A 217 -2.22 -4.29 -4.52
N ALA A 218 -2.39 -3.69 -3.35
CA ALA A 218 -1.35 -3.65 -2.33
C ALA A 218 -1.96 -3.83 -0.95
N VAL A 219 -1.26 -4.59 -0.11
CA VAL A 219 -1.56 -4.73 1.32
C VAL A 219 -0.29 -4.40 2.06
N GLU A 220 -0.35 -3.40 2.94
CA GLU A 220 0.69 -3.08 3.89
C GLU A 220 0.20 -3.37 5.30
N ARG A 221 1.06 -3.99 6.11
CA ARG A 221 0.86 -4.18 7.55
C ARG A 221 2.07 -3.63 8.27
N ILE A 222 1.80 -2.76 9.22
CA ILE A 222 2.81 -2.13 10.05
C ILE A 222 2.47 -2.49 11.49
N THR A 223 3.41 -3.14 12.18
CA THR A 223 3.22 -3.63 13.55
C THR A 223 4.34 -3.08 14.44
N PHE A 224 3.97 -2.44 15.53
CA PHE A 224 4.84 -2.06 16.63
C PHE A 224 5.06 -3.27 17.56
N ARG A 225 6.28 -3.39 18.08
CA ARG A 225 6.63 -4.38 19.09
C ARG A 225 7.34 -3.67 20.23
N ALA A 226 6.70 -3.67 21.39
CA ALA A 226 7.33 -3.25 22.63
C ALA A 226 8.49 -4.21 23.03
N PRO A 227 9.50 -3.70 23.77
CA PRO A 227 10.50 -4.55 24.43
C PRO A 227 9.86 -5.63 25.28
N GLN A 228 10.26 -6.90 25.10
CA GLN A 228 9.80 -7.99 25.98
C GLN A 228 10.78 -8.26 27.13
N THR A 229 12.05 -7.87 26.96
CA THR A 229 13.11 -7.99 27.96
C THR A 229 13.88 -6.68 28.06
N GLY A 230 14.68 -6.50 29.13
CA GLY A 230 15.41 -5.25 29.39
C GLY A 230 16.47 -4.89 28.34
N ASP A 231 16.90 -5.84 27.50
CA ASP A 231 17.90 -5.64 26.45
C ASP A 231 17.27 -5.50 25.04
N ASP A 232 15.98 -5.79 24.89
CA ASP A 232 15.28 -5.64 23.61
C ASP A 232 14.92 -4.18 23.37
N LYS A 233 15.11 -3.70 22.14
CA LYS A 233 14.64 -2.37 21.74
C LYS A 233 13.22 -2.44 21.15
N PRO A 234 12.44 -1.35 21.26
CA PRO A 234 11.18 -1.27 20.53
C PRO A 234 11.48 -1.35 19.03
N SER A 235 10.58 -1.98 18.28
CA SER A 235 10.75 -2.11 16.84
C SER A 235 9.44 -2.01 16.09
N VAL A 236 9.53 -1.58 14.84
CA VAL A 236 8.44 -1.56 13.88
C VAL A 236 8.75 -2.54 12.76
N THR A 237 7.86 -3.51 12.54
CA THR A 237 7.91 -4.36 11.35
C THR A 237 7.00 -3.75 10.30
N TRP A 238 7.56 -3.50 9.11
CA TRP A 238 6.80 -3.03 7.95
C TRP A 238 6.86 -4.08 6.84
N SER A 239 5.71 -4.68 6.58
CA SER A 239 5.48 -5.67 5.53
C SER A 239 4.55 -5.10 4.47
N MET A 240 4.88 -5.33 3.20
CA MET A 240 4.03 -4.96 2.07
C MET A 240 4.01 -6.10 1.07
N ALA A 241 2.83 -6.42 0.54
CA ALA A 241 2.64 -7.31 -0.60
C ALA A 241 1.88 -6.56 -1.71
N THR A 242 2.32 -6.68 -2.95
CA THR A 242 1.64 -6.07 -4.10
C THR A 242 1.69 -6.97 -5.34
N ALA A 243 0.62 -6.90 -6.12
CA ALA A 243 0.58 -7.39 -7.49
C ALA A 243 0.11 -6.25 -8.40
N SER A 244 0.77 -6.05 -9.53
CA SER A 244 0.48 -4.96 -10.44
C SER A 244 0.55 -5.42 -11.90
N ASP A 245 -0.34 -4.85 -12.71
CA ASP A 245 -0.26 -4.81 -14.16
C ASP A 245 -0.32 -3.34 -14.59
N ALA A 246 0.82 -2.82 -15.03
CA ALA A 246 0.94 -1.44 -15.52
C ALA A 246 0.27 -1.23 -16.90
N ALA A 247 -0.29 -2.29 -17.48
CA ALA A 247 -0.98 -2.34 -18.77
C ALA A 247 -0.14 -1.77 -19.94
N GLY A 248 -0.77 -1.64 -21.11
CA GLY A 248 -0.14 -1.18 -22.34
C GLY A 248 0.84 -2.19 -22.93
N ASN A 249 1.91 -1.70 -23.55
CA ASN A 249 2.85 -2.53 -24.31
C ASN A 249 4.10 -2.96 -23.52
N ILE A 250 4.12 -2.83 -22.18
CA ILE A 250 5.28 -3.25 -21.38
C ILE A 250 5.21 -4.77 -21.13
N PRO A 251 6.20 -5.56 -21.58
CA PRO A 251 6.23 -6.99 -21.31
C PRO A 251 6.23 -7.28 -19.80
N MET A 252 5.41 -8.24 -19.35
CA MET A 252 5.27 -8.57 -17.93
C MET A 252 6.60 -8.92 -17.24
N ALA A 253 7.55 -9.55 -17.95
CA ALA A 253 8.88 -9.83 -17.40
C ALA A 253 9.65 -8.56 -16.99
N VAL A 254 9.49 -7.47 -17.76
CA VAL A 254 10.10 -6.17 -17.44
C VAL A 254 9.40 -5.56 -16.23
N GLN A 255 8.06 -5.57 -16.19
CA GLN A 255 7.30 -5.06 -15.05
C GLN A 255 7.72 -5.76 -13.74
N ARG A 256 7.75 -7.10 -13.74
CA ARG A 256 8.16 -7.92 -12.58
C ARG A 256 9.58 -7.59 -12.09
N ARG A 257 10.52 -7.35 -13.00
CA ARG A 257 11.90 -7.00 -12.63
C ARG A 257 11.98 -5.64 -11.93
N VAL A 258 11.13 -4.69 -12.34
CA VAL A 258 11.10 -3.34 -11.78
C VAL A 258 10.44 -3.33 -10.41
N ILE A 259 9.30 -4.00 -10.23
CA ILE A 259 8.51 -3.97 -8.98
C ILE A 259 9.38 -4.34 -7.76
N GLY A 260 10.14 -5.45 -7.83
CA GLY A 260 10.98 -5.87 -6.70
C GLY A 260 12.04 -4.82 -6.32
N SER A 261 12.59 -4.09 -7.30
CA SER A 261 13.55 -3.01 -7.04
C SER A 261 12.87 -1.73 -6.55
N SER A 262 11.65 -1.44 -7.01
CA SER A 262 10.87 -0.28 -6.56
C SER A 262 10.49 -0.41 -5.09
N ILE A 263 9.86 -1.52 -4.69
CA ILE A 263 9.44 -1.71 -3.29
C ILE A 263 10.64 -1.70 -2.31
N PHE A 264 11.81 -2.15 -2.76
CA PHE A 264 13.05 -2.03 -1.98
C PHE A 264 13.46 -0.56 -1.76
N LYS A 265 13.36 0.27 -2.81
CA LYS A 265 13.72 1.70 -2.77
C LYS A 265 12.70 2.53 -2.01
N ASP A 266 11.42 2.13 -1.99
CA ASP A 266 10.37 2.87 -1.29
C ASP A 266 10.65 2.97 0.21
N VAL A 267 11.22 1.92 0.81
CA VAL A 267 11.68 1.95 2.21
C VAL A 267 12.80 2.97 2.43
N GLU A 268 13.74 3.07 1.49
CA GLU A 268 14.83 4.04 1.57
C GLU A 268 14.30 5.47 1.40
N ALA A 269 13.39 5.68 0.45
CA ALA A 269 12.76 6.98 0.20
C ALA A 269 11.96 7.47 1.41
N PHE A 270 11.17 6.58 2.02
CA PHE A 270 10.45 6.86 3.27
C PHE A 270 11.41 7.33 4.38
N LEU A 271 12.49 6.59 4.63
CA LEU A 271 13.44 6.94 5.69
C LEU A 271 14.22 8.23 5.39
N LEU A 272 14.54 8.51 4.12
CA LEU A 272 15.09 9.80 3.70
C LEU A 272 14.12 10.95 3.94
N PHE A 273 12.82 10.72 3.74
CA PHE A 273 11.79 11.72 3.99
C PHE A 273 11.65 12.00 5.49
N VAL A 274 11.59 10.96 6.32
CA VAL A 274 11.62 11.12 7.79
C VAL A 274 12.87 11.91 8.20
N ALA A 275 14.04 11.56 7.67
CA ALA A 275 15.29 12.27 7.93
C ALA A 275 15.22 13.77 7.66
N LYS A 276 14.67 14.12 6.49
CA LYS A 276 14.58 15.50 6.02
C LYS A 276 13.60 16.31 6.87
N ASN A 277 12.48 15.72 7.28
CA ASN A 277 11.44 16.42 8.04
C ASN A 277 11.69 16.44 9.55
N LYS A 278 12.57 15.57 10.06
CA LYS A 278 13.06 15.60 11.46
C LYS A 278 14.33 16.43 11.66
N ALA A 279 14.96 16.90 10.60
CA ALA A 279 16.05 17.86 10.71
C ALA A 279 15.46 19.21 11.19
N ILE A 280 15.42 19.36 12.51
CA ILE A 280 15.15 20.60 13.27
C ILE A 280 16.36 21.53 13.11
#